data_AF-A0A1S1U1Y5-F1
#
_entry.id   AF-A0A1S1U1Y5-F1
#
_cell.length_a   1.000
_cell.length_b   1.000
_cell.length_c   1.000
_cell.angle_alpha   90.00
_cell.angle_beta   90.00
_cell.angle_gamma   90.00
#
_symmetry.space_group_name_H-M   'P 1'
#
loop_
_entity.id
_entity.type
_entity.pdbx_description
1 polymer ?
#
loop_
_entity_poly.entity_id
_entity_poly.type
_entity_poly.pdbx_seq_one_letter_code
_entity_poly.pdbx_strand_id
1 'polypeptide(L)' 'MPGKYENFAKWIMSARPVEMPEVCIVDGFVRFNNGRHRFAWLRDHGMAALQVNVQPIDVTTFETKFGSQEQTSQWLKS' A
#
# COMPACT_ATOMS: atom_id res chain seq x y z
N MET A 1 8.92 -14.59 -4.92
CA MET A 1 9.90 -14.92 -3.87
C MET A 1 9.12 -15.50 -2.71
N PRO A 2 9.36 -16.78 -2.37
CA PRO A 2 8.70 -17.41 -1.22
C PRO A 2 8.98 -16.62 0.06
N GLY A 3 8.01 -16.53 0.97
CA GLY A 3 8.21 -15.98 2.32
C GLY A 3 8.04 -14.47 2.46
N LYS A 4 7.99 -13.66 1.38
CA LYS A 4 7.87 -12.19 1.53
C LYS A 4 6.55 -11.75 2.14
N TYR A 5 5.47 -12.48 1.88
CA TYR A 5 4.14 -12.20 2.42
C TYR A 5 4.08 -12.56 3.91
N GLU A 6 4.61 -13.73 4.28
CA GLU A 6 4.67 -14.25 5.65
C GLU A 6 5.62 -13.44 6.52
N ASN A 7 6.76 -13.04 5.97
CA ASN A 7 7.71 -12.16 6.66
C ASN A 7 7.12 -10.77 6.90
N PHE A 8 6.28 -10.28 5.99
CA PHE A 8 5.56 -9.04 6.22
C PHE A 8 4.56 -9.17 7.37
N ALA A 9 3.82 -10.28 7.46
CA ALA A 9 2.93 -10.56 8.59
C ALA A 9 3.67 -10.48 9.94
N LYS A 10 4.88 -11.08 10.03
CA LYS A 10 5.71 -11.00 11.23
C LYS A 10 6.17 -9.57 11.54
N TRP A 11 6.54 -8.81 10.52
CA TRP A 11 7.00 -7.44 10.69
C TRP A 11 5.87 -6.52 11.18
N ILE A 12 4.69 -6.55 10.54
CA ILE A 12 3.59 -5.66 10.93
C ILE A 12 3.08 -5.96 12.34
N MET A 13 3.10 -7.24 12.77
CA MET A 13 2.74 -7.64 14.13
C MET A 13 3.80 -7.25 15.19
N SER A 14 5.01 -6.88 14.78
CA SER A 14 6.07 -6.45 15.70
C SER A 14 5.96 -5.01 16.18
N ALA A 15 4.90 -4.29 15.79
CA ALA A 15 4.66 -2.87 16.10
C ALA A 15 5.78 -1.91 15.66
N ARG A 16 6.68 -2.35 14.77
CA ARG A 16 7.68 -1.48 14.15
C ARG A 16 7.05 -0.71 12.99
N PRO A 17 7.50 0.53 12.72
CA PRO A 17 7.08 1.27 11.53
C PRO A 17 7.29 0.45 10.27
N VAL A 18 6.31 0.50 9.37
CA VAL A 18 6.33 -0.15 8.07
C VAL A 18 6.48 0.91 7.00
N GLU A 19 7.41 0.68 6.08
CA GLU A 19 7.57 1.53 4.90
C GLU A 19 6.35 1.43 3.98
N MET A 20 5.83 2.59 3.54
CA MET A 20 4.69 2.63 2.61
C MET A 20 5.02 1.95 1.28
N PRO A 21 4.01 1.36 0.59
CA PRO A 21 4.20 0.91 -0.78
C PRO A 21 4.52 2.09 -1.70
N GLU A 22 5.40 1.88 -2.67
CA GLU A 22 5.75 2.88 -3.67
C GLU A 22 5.18 2.46 -5.02
N VAL A 23 4.38 3.34 -5.62
CA VAL A 23 3.66 3.07 -6.87
C VAL A 23 3.86 4.19 -7.88
N CYS A 24 3.75 3.84 -9.15
CA CYS A 24 3.90 4.75 -10.28
C CYS A 24 2.93 4.36 -11.41
N ILE A 25 2.78 5.22 -12.41
CA ILE A 25 2.01 4.91 -13.63
C ILE A 25 2.97 4.63 -14.78
N VAL A 26 2.82 3.46 -15.40
CA VAL A 26 3.57 3.07 -16.60
C VAL A 26 2.59 2.55 -17.64
N ASP A 27 2.59 3.17 -18.81
CA ASP A 27 1.66 2.86 -19.92
C ASP A 27 0.18 2.88 -19.51
N GLY A 28 -0.17 3.79 -18.59
CA GLY A 28 -1.53 3.92 -18.04
C GLY A 28 -1.90 2.92 -16.94
N PHE A 29 -0.99 2.00 -16.58
CA PHE A 29 -1.19 1.02 -15.53
C PHE A 29 -0.44 1.37 -14.25
N VAL A 30 -1.05 1.10 -13.09
CA VAL A 30 -0.38 1.20 -11.80
C VAL A 30 0.66 0.08 -11.68
N ARG A 31 1.90 0.45 -11.36
CA ARG A 31 3.00 -0.47 -11.08
C ARG A 31 3.55 -0.19 -9.70
N PHE A 32 4.15 -1.22 -9.10
CA PHE A 32 4.85 -1.11 -7.82
C PHE A 32 6.35 -1.00 -8.06
N ASN A 33 6.95 0.08 -7.59
CA ASN A 33 8.40 0.20 -7.45
C ASN A 33 8.86 -0.61 -6.22
N ASN A 34 8.10 -0.53 -5.13
CA ASN A 34 8.38 -1.25 -3.88
C ASN A 34 7.08 -1.56 -3.11
N GLY A 35 7.13 -2.53 -2.20
CA GLY A 35 6.06 -2.75 -1.22
C GLY A 35 4.81 -3.50 -1.72
N ARG A 36 4.82 -4.09 -2.93
CA ARG A 36 3.66 -4.84 -3.48
C ARG A 36 3.08 -5.91 -2.54
N HIS A 37 3.93 -6.63 -1.80
CA HIS A 37 3.48 -7.68 -0.88
C HIS A 37 2.88 -7.09 0.41
N ARG A 38 3.38 -5.90 0.83
CA ARG A 38 2.83 -5.16 1.97
C ARG A 38 1.42 -4.68 1.65
N PHE A 39 1.28 -4.07 0.47
CA PHE A 39 -0.01 -3.66 -0.09
C PHE A 39 -0.98 -4.84 -0.15
N ALA A 40 -0.56 -5.95 -0.77
CA ALA A 40 -1.41 -7.13 -0.92
C ALA A 40 -1.87 -7.67 0.45
N TRP A 41 -0.95 -7.83 1.41
CA TRP A 41 -1.29 -8.33 2.73
C TRP A 41 -2.28 -7.41 3.44
N LEU A 42 -2.05 -6.09 3.42
CA LEU A 42 -2.95 -5.12 4.07
C LEU A 42 -4.35 -5.15 3.45
N ARG A 43 -4.45 -5.14 2.12
CA ARG A 43 -5.72 -5.28 1.39
C ARG A 43 -6.44 -6.58 1.77
N ASP A 44 -5.72 -7.70 1.75
CA ASP A 44 -6.29 -9.02 2.00
C ASP A 44 -6.75 -9.19 3.47
N HIS A 45 -6.22 -8.36 4.39
CA HIS A 45 -6.60 -8.32 5.80
C HIS A 45 -7.54 -7.15 6.14
N GLY A 46 -8.23 -6.58 5.15
CA GLY A 46 -9.34 -5.64 5.38
C GLY A 46 -8.94 -4.18 5.54
N MET A 47 -7.73 -3.78 5.15
CA MET A 47 -7.37 -2.37 5.05
C MET A 47 -8.18 -1.72 3.91
N ALA A 48 -9.07 -0.80 4.25
CA ALA A 48 -9.96 -0.13 3.30
C ALA A 48 -9.28 1.03 2.55
N ALA A 49 -8.38 1.75 3.24
CA ALA A 49 -7.55 2.80 2.66
C ALA A 49 -6.09 2.64 3.08
N LEU A 50 -5.17 2.86 2.16
CA LEU A 50 -3.74 2.76 2.41
C LEU A 50 -2.98 3.89 1.73
N GLN A 51 -2.20 4.62 2.52
CA GLN A 51 -1.28 5.61 1.98
C GLN A 51 -0.18 4.93 1.15
N VAL A 52 0.19 5.58 0.05
CA VAL A 52 1.24 5.12 -0.86
C VAL A 52 2.17 6.27 -1.23
N ASN A 53 3.42 5.94 -1.49
CA ASN A 53 4.39 6.87 -2.06
C ASN A 53 4.25 6.88 -3.58
N VAL A 54 4.18 8.07 -4.17
CA VAL A 54 4.09 8.28 -5.62
C VAL A 54 5.10 9.33 -6.06
N GLN A 55 5.44 9.35 -7.35
CA GLN A 55 6.21 10.46 -7.90
C GLN A 55 5.36 11.74 -7.91
N PRO A 56 5.95 12.93 -7.70
CA PRO A 56 5.20 14.19 -7.69
C PRO A 56 4.34 14.42 -8.93
N ILE A 57 4.82 13.98 -10.10
CA ILE A 57 4.09 14.11 -11.38
C ILE A 57 2.81 13.26 -11.44
N ASP A 58 2.74 12.18 -10.66
CA ASP A 58 1.62 11.24 -10.67
C ASP A 58 0.57 11.57 -9.59
N VAL A 59 0.87 12.45 -8.63
CA VAL A 59 0.03 12.73 -7.45
C VAL A 59 -1.41 13.03 -7.84
N THR A 60 -1.64 14.03 -8.70
CA THR A 60 -3.00 14.42 -9.12
C THR A 60 -3.74 13.27 -9.80
N THR A 61 -3.04 12.42 -10.56
CA THR A 61 -3.66 11.27 -11.21
C THR A 61 -4.06 10.21 -10.19
N PHE A 62 -3.21 9.93 -9.18
CA PHE A 62 -3.55 9.00 -8.11
C PHE A 62 -4.68 9.51 -7.23
N GLU A 63 -4.67 10.78 -6.84
CA GLU A 63 -5.74 11.38 -6.05
C GLU A 63 -7.07 11.32 -6.79
N THR A 64 -7.08 11.65 -8.09
CA THR A 64 -8.30 11.62 -8.90
C THR A 64 -8.86 10.21 -9.10
N LYS A 65 -7.99 9.20 -9.28
CA LYS A 65 -8.43 7.83 -9.60
C LYS A 65 -8.67 6.95 -8.38
N PHE A 66 -7.88 7.15 -7.32
CA PHE A 66 -7.77 6.24 -6.18
C PHE A 66 -7.83 6.93 -4.82
N GLY A 67 -7.95 8.26 -4.79
CA GLY A 67 -8.08 9.01 -3.56
C GLY A 67 -9.33 8.57 -2.78
N SER A 68 -9.22 8.54 -1.45
CA SER A 68 -10.32 8.23 -0.55
C SER A 68 -10.43 9.31 0.52
N GLN A 69 -11.65 9.53 1.02
CA GLN A 69 -11.90 10.37 2.20
C GLN A 69 -11.50 9.66 3.50
N GLU A 70 -11.26 8.35 3.46
CA GLU A 70 -10.67 7.60 4.56
C GLU A 70 -9.17 7.95 4.66
N GLN A 71 -8.88 9.03 5.37
CA GLN A 71 -7.54 9.62 5.44
C GLN A 71 -6.57 8.86 6.35
N THR A 72 -7.05 7.89 7.12
CA THR A 72 -6.21 7.04 7.97
C THR A 72 -6.18 5.63 7.44
N SER A 73 -4.98 5.05 7.38
CA SER A 73 -4.80 3.61 7.17
C SER A 73 -5.38 2.85 8.37
N GLN A 74 -6.71 2.67 8.38
CA GLN A 74 -7.42 2.01 9.46
C GLN A 74 -7.51 0.52 9.19
N TRP A 75 -6.87 -0.26 10.06
CA TRP A 75 -7.07 -1.69 10.07
C TRP A 75 -8.38 -1.99 10.80
N LEU A 76 -9.43 -2.34 10.05
CA LEU A 76 -10.69 -2.79 10.63
C LEU A 76 -10.47 -4.18 11.24
N LYS A 77 -10.20 -4.22 12.56
CA LYS A 77 -10.29 -5.47 13.31
C LYS A 77 -11.73 -5.96 13.26
N SER A 78 -11.95 -7.10 12.62
CA SER A 78 -13.07 -7.99 12.95
C SER A 78 -12.70 -8.87 14.12
#